data_AF-M0N562-F1
#
_entry.id   AF-M0N562-F1
#
_cell.length_a   1.000
_cell.length_b   1.000
_cell.length_c   1.000
_cell.angle_alpha   90.00
_cell.angle_beta   90.00
_cell.angle_gamma   90.00
#
_symmetry.space_group_name_H-M   'P 1'
#
loop_
_entity.id
_entity.type
_entity.pdbx_description
1 polymer ?
#
loop_
_entity_poly.entity_id
_entity_poly.type
_entity_poly.pdbx_seq_one_letter_code
_entity_poly.pdbx_strand_id
1 'polypeptide(L)'
;MYEKVLDAPSENWPVFLSFHRPTLSRRITDMRTARAYTDAGIGDFQTDHSQIEICTEFDITPPSMTTGAGRHVLKRLCDQAGIELGDDHDYLMPHGARRGAGEVLVRTSGHAAAARALDNSVEVIREHYSHIEAGELANQMTSAFEEADQNADQCRTSEFSCELRGGAGGS
;
A
#
# COMPACT_ATOMS: atom_id res chain seq x y z
N MET A 1 12.26 13.21 -11.52
CA MET A 1 11.06 13.37 -12.35
C MET A 1 10.06 14.11 -11.48
N TYR A 2 9.76 15.36 -11.82
CA TYR A 2 9.01 16.27 -10.95
C TYR A 2 7.53 16.06 -11.22
N GLU A 3 6.76 15.69 -10.19
CA GLU A 3 5.31 15.54 -10.27
C GLU A 3 4.69 16.93 -10.26
N LYS A 4 3.98 17.28 -11.35
CA LYS A 4 3.23 18.54 -11.41
C LYS A 4 1.96 18.33 -10.59
N VAL A 5 1.98 18.81 -9.35
CA VAL A 5 0.78 18.87 -8.51
C VAL A 5 -0.24 19.75 -9.25
N LEU A 6 -1.38 19.16 -9.58
CA LEU A 6 -2.51 19.92 -10.12
C LEU A 6 -3.02 20.81 -8.99
N ASP A 7 -2.99 22.12 -9.19
CA ASP A 7 -3.64 23.06 -8.28
C ASP A 7 -5.14 22.91 -8.48
N ALA A 8 -5.79 22.17 -7.58
CA ALA A 8 -7.22 21.92 -7.67
C ALA A 8 -7.95 23.27 -7.50
N PRO A 9 -8.70 23.75 -8.52
CA PRO A 9 -9.33 25.07 -8.48
C PRO A 9 -10.35 25.24 -7.34
N SER A 10 -10.87 24.15 -6.78
CA SER A 10 -11.84 24.17 -5.68
C SER A 10 -11.85 22.90 -4.84
N GLU A 11 -12.35 22.99 -3.60
CA GLU A 11 -12.52 21.85 -2.66
C GLU A 11 -13.46 20.75 -3.17
N ASN A 12 -14.25 21.04 -4.21
CA ASN A 12 -15.19 20.08 -4.80
C ASN A 12 -14.49 19.03 -5.68
N TRP A 13 -13.19 19.21 -5.95
CA TRP A 13 -12.43 18.26 -6.76
C TRP A 13 -12.23 16.94 -6.02
N PRO A 14 -12.54 15.80 -6.67
CA PRO A 14 -12.33 14.52 -6.04
C PRO A 14 -10.84 14.25 -5.85
N VAL A 15 -10.49 13.53 -4.78
CA VAL A 15 -9.10 13.09 -4.54
C VAL A 15 -8.63 12.15 -5.66
N PHE A 16 -9.51 11.27 -6.13
CA PHE A 16 -9.24 10.38 -7.25
C PHE A 16 -10.09 10.74 -8.45
N LEU A 17 -9.46 11.37 -9.44
CA LEU A 17 -10.12 11.80 -10.66
C LEU A 17 -10.40 10.61 -11.59
N SER A 18 -11.55 10.65 -12.26
CA SER A 18 -11.78 9.77 -13.39
C SER A 18 -10.97 10.26 -14.60
N PHE A 19 -10.11 9.39 -15.14
CA PHE A 19 -9.38 9.62 -16.39
C PHE A 19 -10.07 8.97 -17.61
N HIS A 20 -11.32 8.52 -17.45
CA HIS A 20 -12.08 7.91 -18.54
C HIS A 20 -12.48 9.00 -19.56
N ARG A 21 -11.79 9.03 -20.70
CA ARG A 21 -11.96 10.09 -21.72
C ARG A 21 -13.41 10.37 -22.10
N PRO A 22 -14.27 9.38 -22.41
CA PRO A 22 -15.67 9.65 -22.72
C PRO A 22 -16.44 10.35 -21.59
N THR A 23 -16.15 9.96 -20.34
CA THR A 23 -16.77 10.55 -19.16
C THR A 23 -16.36 12.01 -18.97
N LEU A 24 -15.07 12.30 -19.16
CA LEU A 24 -14.54 13.67 -19.11
C LEU A 24 -15.08 14.53 -20.24
N SER A 25 -15.07 14.04 -21.49
CA SER A 25 -15.61 14.76 -22.65
C SER A 25 -17.05 15.18 -22.40
N ARG A 26 -17.91 14.25 -21.96
CA ARG A 26 -19.32 14.54 -21.68
C ARG A 26 -19.45 15.58 -20.57
N ARG A 27 -18.71 15.43 -19.46
CA ARG A 27 -18.76 16.39 -18.34
C ARG A 27 -18.39 17.81 -18.78
N ILE A 28 -17.34 17.93 -19.60
CA ILE A 28 -16.89 19.21 -20.16
C ILE A 28 -17.99 19.80 -21.05
N THR A 29 -18.54 19.03 -21.97
CA THR A 29 -19.62 19.48 -22.87
C THR A 29 -20.88 19.91 -22.11
N ASP A 30 -21.32 19.13 -21.12
CA ASP A 30 -22.52 19.41 -20.33
C ASP A 30 -22.36 20.73 -19.54
N MET A 31 -21.23 20.89 -18.85
CA MET A 31 -20.96 22.11 -18.06
C MET A 31 -20.81 23.34 -18.93
N ARG A 32 -20.29 23.19 -20.15
CA ARG A 32 -20.17 24.29 -21.11
C ARG A 32 -21.53 24.74 -21.64
N THR A 33 -22.39 23.77 -21.96
CA THR A 33 -23.79 24.02 -22.36
C THR A 33 -24.55 24.74 -21.24
N ALA A 34 -24.39 24.26 -20.00
CA ALA A 34 -25.06 24.84 -18.84
C ALA A 34 -24.60 26.28 -18.51
N ARG A 35 -23.33 26.62 -18.75
CA ARG A 35 -22.76 27.95 -18.48
C ARG A 35 -22.87 28.92 -19.66
N ALA A 36 -23.53 28.53 -20.76
CA ALA A 36 -23.69 29.33 -21.98
C ALA A 36 -22.35 29.88 -22.55
N TYR A 37 -21.27 29.10 -22.45
CA TYR A 37 -20.04 29.44 -23.17
C TYR A 37 -20.31 29.32 -24.67
N THR A 38 -20.42 30.45 -25.35
CA THR A 38 -20.55 30.50 -26.80
C THR A 38 -19.23 30.04 -27.44
N ASP A 39 -19.39 29.22 -28.48
CA ASP A 39 -18.41 28.38 -29.20
C ASP A 39 -17.12 29.07 -29.73
N ALA A 40 -16.91 30.36 -29.49
CA ALA A 40 -15.95 31.17 -30.23
C ALA A 40 -14.47 31.04 -29.78
N GLY A 41 -14.17 30.40 -28.64
CA GLY A 41 -12.80 30.25 -28.13
C GLY A 41 -12.26 28.82 -28.04
N ILE A 42 -12.99 27.83 -28.58
CA ILE A 42 -12.85 26.42 -28.17
C ILE A 42 -11.99 25.57 -29.10
N GLY A 43 -11.99 25.87 -30.40
CA GLY A 43 -11.26 25.08 -31.39
C GLY A 43 -9.76 25.02 -31.14
N ASP A 44 -9.18 26.10 -30.59
CA ASP A 44 -7.74 26.20 -30.36
C ASP A 44 -7.28 25.47 -29.09
N PHE A 45 -8.12 25.40 -28.05
CA PHE A 45 -7.75 24.80 -26.77
C PHE A 45 -7.76 23.26 -26.75
N GLN A 46 -8.57 22.61 -27.59
CA GLN A 46 -8.68 21.14 -27.58
C GLN A 46 -7.48 20.41 -28.18
N THR A 47 -6.65 21.09 -28.96
CA THR A 47 -5.55 20.45 -29.70
C THR A 47 -4.30 20.28 -28.83
N ASP A 48 -4.05 21.25 -27.95
CA ASP A 48 -2.79 21.32 -27.17
C ASP A 48 -2.94 20.95 -25.68
N HIS A 49 -4.17 20.90 -25.15
CA HIS A 49 -4.43 20.63 -23.73
C HIS A 49 -5.12 19.28 -23.48
N SER A 50 -4.69 18.60 -22.42
CA SER A 50 -5.40 17.43 -21.91
C SER A 50 -6.75 17.80 -21.31
N GLN A 51 -7.68 16.85 -21.25
CA GLN A 51 -9.02 17.09 -20.71
C GLN A 51 -9.02 17.50 -19.23
N ILE A 52 -8.01 17.07 -18.47
CA ILE A 52 -7.86 17.47 -17.06
C ILE A 52 -7.36 18.91 -16.95
N GLU A 53 -6.46 19.34 -17.84
CA GLU A 53 -6.04 20.74 -17.89
C GLU A 53 -7.21 21.66 -18.24
N ILE A 54 -8.06 21.25 -19.19
CA ILE A 54 -9.33 21.94 -19.48
C ILE A 54 -10.22 21.98 -18.23
N CYS A 55 -10.33 20.89 -17.48
CA CYS A 55 -11.07 20.89 -16.23
C CYS A 55 -10.52 21.92 -15.22
N THR A 56 -9.19 21.99 -15.07
CA THR A 56 -8.53 22.93 -14.17
C THR A 56 -8.76 24.38 -14.60
N GLU A 57 -8.53 24.69 -15.88
CA GLU A 57 -8.62 26.06 -16.41
C GLU A 57 -10.04 26.64 -16.33
N PHE A 58 -11.05 25.82 -16.61
CA PHE A 58 -12.44 26.27 -16.63
C PHE A 58 -13.19 25.99 -15.31
N ASP A 59 -12.49 25.57 -14.25
CA ASP A 59 -13.05 25.11 -12.98
C ASP A 59 -14.28 24.20 -13.21
N ILE A 60 -14.05 23.14 -13.98
CA ILE A 60 -15.01 22.08 -14.24
C ILE A 60 -14.60 20.90 -13.36
N THR A 61 -15.35 20.67 -12.29
CA THR A 61 -15.12 19.52 -11.41
C THR A 61 -15.24 18.21 -12.21
N PRO A 62 -14.13 17.46 -12.36
CA PRO A 62 -14.14 16.15 -13.01
C PRO A 62 -14.90 15.13 -12.15
N PRO A 63 -15.48 14.08 -12.76
CA PRO A 63 -16.14 13.03 -11.99
C PRO A 63 -15.12 12.23 -11.17
N SER A 64 -15.55 11.74 -10.01
CA SER A 64 -14.72 10.85 -9.19
C SER A 64 -14.51 9.49 -9.89
N MET A 65 -13.35 8.87 -9.64
CA MET A 65 -13.07 7.51 -10.06
C MET A 65 -14.04 6.54 -9.35
N THR A 66 -14.61 5.61 -10.12
CA THR A 66 -15.48 4.57 -9.55
C THR A 66 -14.67 3.42 -8.99
N THR A 67 -15.25 2.67 -8.04
CA THR A 67 -14.63 1.42 -7.54
C THR A 67 -14.36 0.42 -8.66
N GLY A 68 -15.22 0.36 -9.67
CA GLY A 68 -15.01 -0.49 -10.85
C GLY A 68 -13.78 -0.08 -11.65
N ALA A 69 -13.56 1.22 -11.87
CA ALA A 69 -12.34 1.72 -12.50
C ALA A 69 -11.10 1.40 -11.66
N GLY A 70 -11.18 1.53 -10.33
CA GLY A 70 -10.11 1.12 -9.42
C GLY A 70 -9.76 -0.37 -9.53
N ARG A 71 -10.77 -1.26 -9.59
CA ARG A 71 -10.56 -2.70 -9.81
C ARG A 71 -9.87 -2.99 -11.15
N HIS A 72 -10.28 -2.31 -12.22
CA HIS A 72 -9.64 -2.47 -13.54
C HIS A 72 -8.17 -2.04 -13.52
N VAL A 73 -7.83 -0.96 -12.82
CA VAL A 73 -6.43 -0.54 -12.65
C VAL A 73 -5.62 -1.61 -11.91
N LEU A 74 -6.14 -2.13 -10.81
CA LEU A 74 -5.46 -3.18 -10.04
C LEU A 74 -5.25 -4.45 -10.86
N LYS A 75 -6.28 -4.90 -11.60
CA LYS A 75 -6.16 -6.05 -12.50
C LYS A 75 -5.05 -5.84 -13.53
N ARG A 76 -5.09 -4.73 -14.25
CA ARG A 76 -4.07 -4.39 -15.25
C ARG A 76 -2.65 -4.36 -14.66
N LEU A 77 -2.48 -3.82 -13.45
CA LEU A 77 -1.17 -3.76 -12.80
C LEU A 77 -0.69 -5.15 -12.35
N CYS A 78 -1.59 -6.01 -11.85
CA CYS A 78 -1.25 -7.40 -11.52
C CYS A 78 -0.82 -8.16 -12.78
N ASP A 79 -1.59 -8.04 -13.88
CA ASP A 79 -1.27 -8.63 -15.18
C ASP A 79 0.11 -8.16 -15.68
N GLN A 80 0.38 -6.86 -15.60
CA GLN A 80 1.66 -6.26 -16.04
C GLN A 80 2.84 -6.69 -15.17
N ALA A 81 2.61 -6.92 -13.88
CA ALA A 81 3.63 -7.36 -12.94
C ALA A 81 3.82 -8.89 -12.93
N GLY A 82 2.99 -9.65 -13.66
CA GLY A 82 3.00 -11.11 -13.63
C GLY A 82 2.63 -11.69 -12.26
N ILE A 83 1.77 -10.98 -11.51
CA ILE A 83 1.32 -11.43 -10.19
C ILE A 83 0.14 -12.39 -10.40
N GLU A 84 0.41 -13.68 -10.23
CA GLU A 84 -0.62 -14.72 -10.19
C GLU A 84 -1.05 -14.93 -8.74
N LEU A 85 -2.35 -14.79 -8.47
CA LEU A 85 -2.93 -15.13 -7.18
C LEU A 85 -3.54 -16.53 -7.25
N GLY A 86 -3.27 -17.37 -6.26
CA GLY A 86 -3.76 -18.75 -6.19
C GLY A 86 -5.19 -18.90 -5.66
N ASP A 87 -5.99 -17.83 -5.66
CA ASP A 87 -7.36 -17.79 -5.13
C ASP A 87 -8.40 -17.53 -6.24
N ASP A 88 -9.67 -17.34 -5.86
CA ASP A 88 -10.81 -17.16 -6.79
C ASP A 88 -10.73 -15.88 -7.65
N HIS A 89 -9.70 -15.05 -7.48
CA HIS A 89 -9.54 -13.78 -8.17
C HIS A 89 -8.15 -13.66 -8.78
N ASP A 90 -8.07 -13.54 -10.11
CA ASP A 90 -6.80 -13.37 -10.85
C ASP A 90 -6.07 -12.03 -10.56
N TYR A 91 -6.46 -11.25 -9.55
CA TYR A 91 -5.83 -9.97 -9.22
C TYR A 91 -6.09 -9.52 -7.79
N LEU A 92 -5.23 -8.64 -7.29
CA LEU A 92 -5.38 -8.06 -5.95
C LEU A 92 -6.64 -7.20 -5.89
N MET A 93 -7.69 -7.75 -5.29
CA MET A 93 -8.89 -6.99 -4.95
C MET A 93 -8.55 -5.81 -4.03
N PRO A 94 -9.24 -4.66 -4.10
CA PRO A 94 -8.94 -3.51 -3.25
C PRO A 94 -8.84 -3.84 -1.74
N HIS A 95 -9.71 -4.72 -1.24
CA HIS A 95 -9.66 -5.16 0.16
C HIS A 95 -8.44 -6.04 0.45
N GLY A 96 -8.06 -6.94 -0.47
CA GLY A 96 -6.85 -7.75 -0.37
C GLY A 96 -5.58 -6.91 -0.44
N ALA A 97 -5.52 -5.97 -1.38
CA ALA A 97 -4.43 -5.00 -1.50
C ALA A 97 -4.25 -4.18 -0.22
N ARG A 98 -5.34 -3.67 0.36
CA ARG A 98 -5.30 -2.94 1.64
C ARG A 98 -4.80 -3.82 2.78
N ARG A 99 -5.24 -5.09 2.85
CA ARG A 99 -4.79 -6.01 3.90
C ARG A 99 -3.32 -6.38 3.78
N GLY A 100 -2.84 -6.70 2.58
CA GLY A 100 -1.42 -6.98 2.35
C GLY A 100 -0.53 -5.80 2.71
N ALA A 101 -0.90 -4.57 2.28
CA ALA A 101 -0.17 -3.36 2.66
C ALA A 101 -0.20 -3.10 4.17
N GLY A 102 -1.34 -3.34 4.82
CA GLY A 102 -1.46 -3.22 6.27
C GLY A 102 -0.62 -4.23 7.05
N GLU A 103 -0.57 -5.48 6.59
CA GLU A 103 0.30 -6.51 7.15
C GLU A 103 1.78 -6.13 7.06
N VAL A 104 2.23 -5.62 5.91
CA VAL A 104 3.61 -5.13 5.76
C VAL A 104 3.89 -4.00 6.76
N LEU A 105 2.99 -3.01 6.87
CA LEU A 105 3.15 -1.90 7.81
C LEU A 105 3.20 -2.35 9.28
N VAL A 106 2.40 -3.34 9.66
CA VAL A 106 2.43 -3.91 11.00
C VAL A 106 3.79 -4.57 11.27
N ARG A 107 4.31 -5.37 10.32
CA ARG A 107 5.62 -6.04 10.45
C ARG A 107 6.79 -5.06 10.48
N THR A 108 6.77 -4.00 9.65
CA THR A 108 7.91 -3.08 9.54
C THR A 108 7.93 -1.99 10.60
N SER A 109 6.76 -1.60 11.11
CA SER A 109 6.60 -0.36 11.90
C SER A 109 5.73 -0.52 13.14
N GLY A 110 5.19 -1.72 13.37
CA GLY A 110 4.36 -2.04 14.52
C GLY A 110 2.92 -1.53 14.41
N HIS A 111 2.06 -2.10 15.25
CA HIS A 111 0.61 -1.89 15.25
C HIS A 111 0.19 -0.42 15.39
N ALA A 112 0.88 0.36 16.23
CA ALA A 112 0.52 1.77 16.47
C ALA A 112 0.79 2.67 15.26
N ALA A 113 1.89 2.44 14.52
CA ALA A 113 2.19 3.19 13.30
C ALA A 113 1.25 2.80 12.16
N ALA A 114 0.98 1.49 12.01
CA ALA A 114 0.03 0.98 11.02
C ALA A 114 -1.39 1.51 11.26
N ALA A 115 -1.83 1.59 12.52
CA ALA A 115 -3.13 2.15 12.91
C ALA A 115 -3.30 3.61 12.45
N ARG A 116 -2.28 4.46 12.67
CA ARG A 116 -2.30 5.84 12.16
C ARG A 116 -2.30 5.89 10.64
N ALA A 117 -1.47 5.08 9.98
CA ALA A 117 -1.36 5.08 8.52
C ALA A 117 -2.66 4.60 7.83
N LEU A 118 -3.41 3.69 8.46
CA LEU A 118 -4.64 3.13 7.93
C LEU A 118 -5.91 3.83 8.44
N ASP A 119 -5.77 4.88 9.25
CA ASP A 119 -6.84 5.60 9.94
C ASP A 119 -7.79 4.66 10.70
N ASN A 120 -7.23 3.82 11.58
CA ASN A 120 -7.94 2.88 12.43
C ASN A 120 -7.41 2.91 13.87
N SER A 121 -8.16 2.35 14.82
CA SER A 121 -7.65 2.19 16.18
C SER A 121 -6.63 1.05 16.26
N VAL A 122 -5.75 1.12 17.26
CA VAL A 122 -4.72 0.09 17.48
C VAL A 122 -5.37 -1.26 17.83
N GLU A 123 -6.48 -1.23 18.55
CA GLU A 123 -7.28 -2.41 18.91
C GLU A 123 -7.80 -3.12 17.66
N VAL A 124 -8.35 -2.37 16.69
CA VAL A 124 -8.86 -2.91 15.42
C VAL A 124 -7.73 -3.50 14.56
N ILE A 125 -6.55 -2.87 14.54
CA ILE A 125 -5.38 -3.42 13.84
C ILE A 125 -4.90 -4.70 14.53
N ARG A 126 -4.81 -4.73 15.86
CA ARG A 126 -4.43 -5.94 16.62
C ARG A 126 -5.40 -7.08 16.39
N GLU A 127 -6.70 -6.82 16.37
CA GLU A 127 -7.69 -7.85 16.06
C GLU A 127 -7.46 -8.43 14.65
N HIS A 128 -7.35 -7.56 13.65
CA HIS A 128 -7.22 -7.97 12.25
C HIS A 128 -5.88 -8.62 11.88
N TYR A 129 -4.80 -8.28 12.59
CA TYR A 129 -3.43 -8.74 12.30
C TYR A 129 -2.79 -9.55 13.45
N SER A 130 -3.59 -10.03 14.39
CA SER A 130 -3.17 -10.85 15.55
C SER A 130 -2.31 -12.07 15.19
N HIS A 131 -2.52 -12.64 14.00
CA HIS A 131 -1.73 -13.76 13.48
C HIS A 131 -0.25 -13.42 13.26
N ILE A 132 0.09 -12.14 13.06
CA ILE A 132 1.47 -11.66 12.95
C ILE A 132 2.16 -11.73 14.32
N GLU A 133 1.51 -11.23 15.37
CA GLU A 133 2.04 -11.30 16.75
C GLU A 133 2.30 -12.75 17.18
N ALA A 134 1.40 -13.67 16.84
CA ALA A 134 1.58 -15.09 17.13
C ALA A 134 2.80 -15.70 16.42
N GLY A 135 3.00 -15.38 15.13
CA GLY A 135 4.13 -15.87 14.34
C GLY A 135 5.48 -15.28 14.78
N GLU A 136 5.53 -13.97 15.05
CA GLU A 136 6.74 -13.32 15.56
C GLU A 136 7.10 -13.82 16.97
N LEU A 137 6.11 -14.01 17.85
CA LEU A 137 6.34 -14.57 19.17
C LEU A 137 6.87 -16.00 19.10
N ALA A 138 6.33 -16.83 18.19
CA ALA A 138 6.84 -18.19 17.97
C ALA A 138 8.31 -18.17 17.50
N ASN A 139 8.65 -17.33 16.52
CA ASN A 139 10.03 -17.22 16.03
C ASN A 139 11.00 -16.70 17.11
N GLN A 140 10.57 -15.72 17.93
CA GLN A 140 11.36 -15.23 19.05
C GLN A 140 11.58 -16.31 20.11
N MET A 141 10.55 -17.09 20.45
CA MET A 141 10.66 -18.21 21.37
C MET A 141 11.61 -19.28 20.82
N THR A 142 11.47 -19.67 19.55
CA THR A 142 12.38 -20.62 18.90
C THR A 142 13.83 -20.13 18.97
N SER A 143 14.08 -18.87 18.64
CA SER A 143 15.42 -18.28 18.69
C SER A 143 16.00 -18.30 20.12
N ALA A 144 15.19 -17.96 21.13
CA ALA A 144 15.61 -17.99 22.52
C ALA A 144 15.93 -19.41 23.03
N PHE A 145 15.18 -20.43 22.58
CA PHE A 145 15.48 -21.82 22.90
C PHE A 145 16.77 -22.30 22.22
N GLU A 146 17.00 -21.93 20.96
CA GLU A 146 18.23 -22.26 20.24
C GLU A 146 19.46 -21.62 20.89
N GLU A 147 19.37 -20.36 21.35
CA GLU A 147 20.44 -19.69 22.10
C GLU A 147 20.72 -20.35 23.46
N ALA A 148 19.67 -20.77 24.17
CA ALA A 148 19.80 -21.46 25.44
C ALA A 148 20.48 -22.84 25.29
N ASP A 149 20.12 -23.59 24.25
CA ASP A 149 20.74 -24.88 23.94
C ASP A 149 22.22 -24.71 23.56
N GLN A 150 22.56 -23.72 22.72
CA GLN A 150 23.95 -23.42 22.35
C GLN A 150 24.79 -23.02 23.57
N ASN A 151 24.23 -22.24 24.49
CA ASN A 151 24.90 -21.87 25.74
C ASN A 151 25.08 -23.08 26.68
N ALA A 152 24.09 -23.97 26.75
CA ALA A 152 24.17 -25.19 27.54
C ALA A 152 25.24 -26.15 26.99
N ASP A 153 25.37 -26.24 25.67
CA ASP A 153 26.37 -27.08 25.01
C ASP A 153 27.79 -26.51 25.16
N GLN A 154 27.94 -25.18 25.03
CA GLN A 154 29.21 -24.49 25.30
C GLN A 154 29.69 -24.67 26.75
N CYS A 155 28.79 -24.56 27.74
CA CYS A 155 29.11 -24.80 29.14
C CYS A 155 29.63 -26.24 29.36
N ARG A 156 28.96 -27.22 28.76
CA ARG A 156 29.31 -28.65 28.87
C ARG A 156 30.66 -28.98 28.21
N THR A 157 30.98 -28.38 27.07
CA THR A 157 32.31 -28.52 26.44
C THR A 157 33.43 -27.86 27.25
N SER A 158 33.14 -26.78 27.98
CA SER A 158 34.11 -26.09 28.82
C SER A 158 34.45 -26.85 30.12
N GLU A 159 33.46 -27.51 30.73
CA GLU A 159 33.68 -28.40 31.89
C GLU A 159 34.56 -29.59 31.50
N PHE A 160 34.27 -30.25 30.37
CA PHE A 160 35.09 -31.36 29.86
C PHE A 160 36.54 -30.93 29.56
N SER A 161 36.74 -29.70 29.05
CA SER A 161 38.07 -29.15 28.80
C SER A 161 38.83 -28.77 30.08
N CYS A 162 38.13 -28.48 31.18
CA CYS A 162 38.75 -28.15 32.47
C CYS A 162 39.17 -29.43 33.21
N GLU A 163 38.34 -30.47 33.13
CA GLU A 163 38.58 -31.77 33.78
C GLU A 163 39.78 -32.52 33.16
N LEU A 164 39.98 -32.41 31.84
CA LEU A 164 41.15 -32.96 31.16
C LEU A 164 42.47 -32.22 31.46
N ARG A 165 42.43 -31.02 32.03
CA ARG A 165 43.63 -30.24 32.41
C ARG A 165 44.08 -30.46 33.86
N GLY A 166 43.24 -31.05 34.70
CA GLY A 166 43.53 -31.30 36.13
C GLY A 166 44.28 -32.60 36.43
N GLY A 167 44.50 -33.47 35.44
CA GLY A 167 45.01 -34.85 35.64
C GLY A 167 46.53 -35.06 35.58
N ALA A 168 47.34 -34.03 35.36
CA ALA A 168 48.80 -34.18 35.21
C ALA A 168 49.57 -33.34 36.23
N GLY A 169 49.62 -33.80 37.48
CA GLY A 169 50.36 -33.11 38.54
C GLY A 169 50.43 -33.92 39.83
N GLY A 170 50.99 -35.13 39.76
CA GLY A 170 51.16 -35.98 40.93
C GLY A 170 52.20 -37.07 40.72
N SER A 171 53.47 -36.73 40.90
CA SER A 171 54.55 -37.52 41.53
C SER A 171 55.84 -36.72 41.54
#